data_AF-G0N4P4-F1
#
_entry.id   AF-G0N4P4-F1
#
_cell.length_a   1.000
_cell.length_b   1.000
_cell.length_c   1.000
_cell.angle_alpha   90.00
_cell.angle_beta   90.00
_cell.angle_gamma   90.00
#
_symmetry.space_group_name_H-M   'P 1'
#
loop_
_entity.id
_entity.type
_entity.pdbx_description
1 polymer ?
#
loop_
_entity_poly.entity_id
_entity_poly.type
_entity_poly.pdbx_seq_one_letter_code
_entity_poly.pdbx_strand_id
1 'polypeptide(L)'
;MNNARKANDTFNGEGKVMKCGEETTEESQQIQNEELMEFLRNFSNIISNQNAMETALLYKEYKRKFLRGSCFSLDIVNKIADTDVISLLFNELMIRFKKDANHSDESWAIYQEILSVSNLRNLPDIWILDIMQEFVYIYQTHLFNFSHVDNNGKWDTSSVINTLTSLLPNFVDETSDKSFSCSCLAITQLIRIYMTLENHQNVSKMVSHLVSNKVRVKTMDTEVMIRMNYEIGFSLLVLGKFSDAVNLFLDSLSSLKKLSQEEKSEMSFIKQSTEKCIGFCISSNSKIGKAMPKNTVAEIASIHQKSIEEWKDGKVESFWKFFAECSPYISGRESSSSSGWKAHNFKHIKFCLQRVTMWKPLKNLKGLFKVMEVIPFAVVPKSILPVVT
;
A
#
# COMPACT_ATOMS: atom_id res chain seq x y z
N MET A 1 25.39 62.93 15.86
CA MET A 1 26.75 62.83 16.41
C MET A 1 26.78 61.70 17.43
N ASN A 2 27.28 60.53 17.05
CA ASN A 2 28.04 59.59 17.90
C ASN A 2 28.32 58.29 17.14
N ASN A 3 29.50 57.74 17.42
CA ASN A 3 30.19 56.61 16.82
C ASN A 3 29.45 55.27 16.94
N ALA A 4 29.69 54.36 15.97
CA ALA A 4 30.31 53.04 16.22
C ALA A 4 30.54 52.26 14.92
N ARG A 5 31.74 51.69 14.78
CA ARG A 5 32.25 50.83 13.71
C ARG A 5 31.52 49.47 13.62
N LYS A 6 31.38 48.95 12.40
CA LYS A 6 31.58 47.54 11.95
C LYS A 6 31.50 47.52 10.42
N ALA A 7 32.63 47.49 9.71
CA ALA A 7 33.47 46.33 9.36
C ALA A 7 33.03 45.72 8.01
N ASN A 8 33.94 45.87 7.04
CA ASN A 8 33.95 45.25 5.72
C ASN A 8 33.85 43.72 5.81
N ASP A 9 33.24 43.05 4.83
CA ASP A 9 33.95 42.56 3.63
C ASP A 9 33.00 41.81 2.68
N THR A 10 33.29 42.01 1.40
CA THR A 10 32.75 41.40 0.19
C THR A 10 32.81 39.87 0.17
N PHE A 11 31.75 39.21 -0.34
CA PHE A 11 31.86 37.91 -1.01
C PHE A 11 30.93 37.88 -2.24
N ASN A 12 31.55 37.93 -3.41
CA ASN A 12 30.98 37.44 -4.68
C ASN A 12 30.97 35.90 -4.65
N GLY A 13 29.99 35.26 -5.32
CA GLY A 13 30.06 33.81 -5.57
C GLY A 13 28.76 33.17 -6.02
N GLU A 14 28.46 33.31 -7.31
CA GLU A 14 27.79 32.36 -8.21
C GLU A 14 26.73 31.39 -7.66
N GLY A 15 25.51 31.55 -8.16
CA GLY A 15 24.47 30.52 -8.12
C GLY A 15 24.88 29.29 -8.91
N LYS A 16 24.97 28.14 -8.23
CA LYS A 16 24.91 26.82 -8.86
C LYS A 16 23.47 26.33 -8.82
N VAL A 17 22.81 26.41 -9.98
CA VAL A 17 21.72 25.51 -10.34
C VAL A 17 22.28 24.09 -10.29
N MET A 18 21.75 23.25 -9.40
CA MET A 18 22.15 21.85 -9.32
C MET A 18 21.60 21.13 -10.56
N LYS A 19 22.40 21.07 -11.62
CA LYS A 19 22.14 20.26 -12.80
C LYS A 19 22.20 18.78 -12.40
N CYS A 20 21.17 18.03 -12.80
CA CYS A 20 21.23 16.60 -13.01
C CYS A 20 22.41 16.27 -13.94
N GLY A 21 23.27 15.35 -13.52
CA GLY A 21 24.43 14.90 -14.29
C GLY A 21 25.63 14.64 -13.40
N GLU A 22 25.56 13.63 -12.52
CA GLU A 22 26.78 12.93 -12.12
C GLU A 22 27.11 11.98 -13.28
N GLU A 23 28.10 12.34 -14.08
CA GLU A 23 28.76 11.39 -14.99
C GLU A 23 29.38 10.31 -14.12
N THR A 24 28.65 9.21 -13.95
CA THR A 24 29.22 7.97 -13.42
C THR A 24 30.19 7.45 -14.47
N THR A 25 31.48 7.40 -14.13
CA THR A 25 32.52 6.82 -15.00
C THR A 25 32.14 5.38 -15.37
N GLU A 26 32.47 4.94 -16.58
CA GLU A 26 32.18 3.57 -17.07
C GLU A 26 32.69 2.50 -16.07
N GLU A 27 33.84 2.75 -15.43
CA GLU A 27 34.39 1.90 -14.36
C GLU A 27 33.48 1.83 -13.12
N SER A 28 32.88 2.94 -12.70
CA SER A 28 31.95 2.96 -11.56
C SER A 28 30.64 2.25 -11.87
N GLN A 29 30.17 2.28 -13.13
CA GLN A 29 29.00 1.51 -13.56
C GLN A 29 29.33 0.02 -13.68
N GLN A 30 30.54 -0.32 -14.11
CA GLN A 30 30.99 -1.70 -14.24
C GLN A 30 31.13 -2.39 -12.87
N ILE A 31 31.71 -1.72 -11.87
CA ILE A 31 31.82 -2.23 -10.49
C ILE A 31 30.42 -2.44 -9.88
N GLN A 32 29.51 -1.48 -10.04
CA GLN A 32 28.13 -1.61 -9.57
C GLN A 32 27.38 -2.78 -10.23
N ASN A 33 27.63 -3.02 -11.52
CA ASN A 33 27.05 -4.15 -12.24
C ASN A 33 27.62 -5.48 -11.74
N GLU A 34 28.92 -5.57 -11.44
CA GLU A 34 29.54 -6.79 -10.90
C GLU A 34 29.02 -7.14 -9.50
N GLU A 35 28.92 -6.15 -8.61
CA GLU A 35 28.32 -6.34 -7.27
C GLU A 35 26.85 -6.78 -7.35
N LEU A 36 26.08 -6.19 -8.27
CA LEU A 36 24.69 -6.59 -8.50
C LEU A 36 24.58 -8.00 -9.07
N MET A 37 25.47 -8.39 -10.00
CA MET A 37 25.51 -9.74 -10.55
C MET A 37 25.84 -10.78 -9.47
N GLU A 38 26.81 -10.48 -8.59
CA GLU A 38 27.16 -11.36 -7.48
C GLU A 38 25.99 -11.47 -6.48
N PHE A 39 25.36 -10.35 -6.14
CA PHE A 39 24.17 -10.35 -5.30
C PHE A 39 23.04 -11.20 -5.88
N LEU A 40 22.71 -11.02 -7.16
CA LEU A 40 21.65 -11.75 -7.83
C LEU A 40 21.98 -13.25 -7.97
N ARG A 41 23.24 -13.63 -8.17
CA ARG A 41 23.66 -15.05 -8.13
C ARG A 41 23.46 -15.66 -6.75
N ASN A 42 23.86 -14.96 -5.70
CA ASN A 42 23.62 -15.42 -4.33
C ASN A 42 22.10 -15.56 -4.06
N PHE A 43 21.32 -14.58 -4.52
CA PHE A 43 19.87 -14.60 -4.36
C PHE A 43 19.22 -15.76 -5.10
N SER A 44 19.63 -16.01 -6.35
CA SER A 44 19.24 -17.17 -7.16
C SER A 44 19.50 -18.48 -6.41
N ASN A 45 20.72 -18.67 -5.91
CA ASN A 45 21.11 -19.88 -5.18
C ASN A 45 20.25 -20.13 -3.93
N ILE A 46 19.96 -19.08 -3.17
CA ILE A 46 19.15 -19.18 -1.95
C ILE A 46 17.69 -19.51 -2.26
N ILE A 47 17.13 -18.94 -3.35
CA ILE A 47 15.79 -19.30 -3.84
C ILE A 47 15.75 -20.77 -4.27
N SER A 48 16.75 -21.24 -5.04
CA SER A 48 16.87 -22.63 -5.47
C SER A 48 16.96 -23.62 -4.30
N ASN A 49 17.59 -23.20 -3.19
CA ASN A 49 17.67 -23.98 -1.94
C ASN A 49 16.38 -23.96 -1.10
N GLN A 50 15.33 -23.27 -1.54
CA GLN A 50 14.03 -23.17 -0.86
C GLN A 50 14.10 -22.68 0.60
N ASN A 51 15.11 -21.88 0.94
CA ASN A 51 15.25 -21.31 2.28
C ASN A 51 14.43 -20.01 2.40
N ALA A 52 13.16 -20.12 2.81
CA ALA A 52 12.24 -18.99 2.88
C ALA A 52 12.73 -17.85 3.80
N MET A 53 13.43 -18.17 4.90
CA MET A 53 13.93 -17.18 5.85
C MET A 53 15.08 -16.36 5.25
N GLU A 54 16.08 -17.01 4.67
CA GLU A 54 17.19 -16.32 3.99
C GLU A 54 16.71 -15.58 2.75
N THR A 55 15.75 -16.15 2.00
CA THR A 55 15.09 -15.48 0.88
C THR A 55 14.40 -14.19 1.35
N ALA A 56 13.74 -14.20 2.51
CA ALA A 56 13.12 -13.00 3.08
C ALA A 56 14.15 -11.91 3.43
N LEU A 57 15.29 -12.30 4.01
CA LEU A 57 16.37 -11.37 4.36
C LEU A 57 16.98 -10.73 3.10
N LEU A 58 17.31 -11.54 2.08
CA LEU A 58 17.84 -11.04 0.82
C LEU A 58 16.83 -10.17 0.07
N TYR A 59 15.55 -10.53 0.09
CA TYR A 59 14.51 -9.70 -0.50
C TYR A 59 14.40 -8.33 0.18
N LYS A 60 14.48 -8.28 1.52
CA LYS A 60 14.52 -7.00 2.27
C LYS A 60 15.77 -6.20 1.94
N GLU A 61 16.93 -6.86 1.88
CA GLU A 61 18.19 -6.22 1.49
C GLU A 61 18.12 -5.63 0.08
N TYR A 62 17.55 -6.39 -0.87
CA TYR A 62 17.32 -5.94 -2.23
C TYR A 62 16.46 -4.67 -2.25
N LYS A 63 15.37 -4.67 -1.47
CA LYS A 63 14.49 -3.51 -1.31
C LYS A 63 15.18 -2.29 -0.69
N ARG A 64 16.21 -2.48 0.12
CA ARG A 64 16.94 -1.38 0.74
C ARG A 64 18.04 -0.82 -0.17
N LYS A 65 18.79 -1.71 -0.82
CA LYS A 65 19.98 -1.37 -1.62
C LYS A 65 19.63 -0.90 -3.03
N PHE A 66 18.68 -1.56 -3.71
CA PHE A 66 18.54 -1.41 -5.16
C PHE A 66 17.27 -0.68 -5.61
N LEU A 67 16.31 -0.44 -4.71
CA LEU A 67 15.03 0.22 -4.99
C LEU A 67 15.15 1.72 -5.36
N ARG A 68 16.34 2.31 -5.21
CA ARG A 68 16.62 3.73 -5.48
C ARG A 68 17.43 3.98 -6.77
N GLY A 69 17.26 3.16 -7.81
CA GLY A 69 17.70 3.56 -9.16
C GLY A 69 18.41 2.50 -10.00
N SER A 70 18.63 1.30 -9.47
CA SER A 70 19.31 0.22 -10.18
C SER A 70 18.29 -0.82 -10.67
N CYS A 71 17.77 -0.60 -11.88
CA CYS A 71 17.14 -1.68 -12.65
C CYS A 71 18.27 -2.46 -13.34
N PHE A 72 18.32 -3.78 -13.17
CA PHE A 72 19.19 -4.63 -13.97
C PHE A 72 18.58 -4.90 -15.35
N SER A 73 19.40 -5.27 -16.33
CA SER A 73 18.94 -5.61 -17.68
C SER A 73 18.46 -7.06 -17.78
N LEU A 74 17.66 -7.36 -18.80
CA LEU A 74 17.24 -8.73 -19.10
C LEU A 74 18.43 -9.66 -19.38
N ASP A 75 19.51 -9.11 -19.95
CA ASP A 75 20.75 -9.86 -20.20
C ASP A 75 21.43 -10.34 -18.91
N ILE A 76 21.30 -9.57 -17.82
CA ILE A 76 21.78 -9.94 -16.49
C ILE A 76 20.95 -11.12 -15.95
N VAL A 77 19.62 -11.03 -16.07
CA VAL A 77 18.71 -12.11 -15.66
C VAL A 77 19.02 -13.40 -16.40
N ASN A 78 19.14 -13.35 -17.73
CA ASN A 78 19.43 -14.51 -18.57
C ASN A 78 20.79 -15.17 -18.27
N LYS A 79 21.75 -14.42 -17.71
CA LYS A 79 23.07 -14.93 -17.32
C LYS A 79 23.10 -15.57 -15.94
N ILE A 80 22.11 -15.29 -15.09
CA ILE A 80 22.10 -15.69 -13.68
C ILE A 80 21.02 -16.71 -13.39
N ALA A 81 19.83 -16.54 -13.96
CA ALA A 81 18.70 -17.41 -13.71
C ALA A 81 19.01 -18.82 -14.24
N ASP A 82 19.09 -19.76 -13.30
CA ASP A 82 19.30 -21.20 -13.52
C ASP A 82 17.98 -21.95 -13.78
N THR A 83 16.84 -21.31 -13.48
CA THR A 83 15.50 -21.85 -13.66
C THR A 83 14.52 -20.82 -14.23
N ASP A 84 13.49 -21.31 -14.91
CA ASP A 84 12.40 -20.47 -15.43
C ASP A 84 11.70 -19.70 -14.30
N VAL A 85 11.55 -20.30 -13.12
CA VAL A 85 10.95 -19.67 -11.93
C VAL A 85 11.76 -18.47 -11.46
N ILE A 86 13.09 -18.60 -11.39
CA ILE A 86 13.95 -17.48 -10.96
C ILE A 86 13.97 -16.37 -12.00
N SER A 87 14.04 -16.73 -13.29
CA SER A 87 13.91 -15.77 -14.39
C SER A 87 12.60 -14.98 -14.27
N LEU A 88 11.49 -15.68 -14.03
CA LEU A 88 10.17 -15.10 -13.85
C LEU A 88 10.11 -14.13 -12.65
N LEU A 89 10.66 -14.50 -11.50
CA LEU A 89 10.72 -13.66 -10.30
C LEU A 89 11.58 -12.41 -10.50
N PHE A 90 12.71 -12.53 -11.18
CA PHE A 90 13.55 -11.37 -11.49
C PHE A 90 12.92 -10.46 -12.54
N ASN A 91 12.20 -11.01 -13.53
CA ASN A 91 11.40 -10.24 -14.47
C ASN A 91 10.29 -9.46 -13.77
N GLU A 92 9.63 -10.05 -12.78
CA GLU A 92 8.64 -9.34 -11.94
C GLU A 92 9.26 -8.17 -11.20
N LEU A 93 10.41 -8.36 -10.54
CA LEU A 93 11.13 -7.27 -9.89
C LEU A 93 11.46 -6.17 -10.91
N MET A 94 11.97 -6.50 -12.09
CA MET A 94 12.25 -5.49 -13.13
C MET A 94 11.00 -4.70 -13.52
N ILE A 95 9.87 -5.36 -13.73
CA ILE A 95 8.61 -4.69 -14.11
C ILE A 95 8.16 -3.73 -13.03
N ARG A 96 8.21 -4.16 -11.76
CA ARG A 96 7.80 -3.33 -10.61
C ARG A 96 8.58 -2.02 -10.52
N PHE A 97 9.84 -1.99 -10.96
CA PHE A 97 10.72 -0.84 -10.83
C PHE A 97 10.89 -0.02 -12.12
N LYS A 98 10.31 -0.45 -13.24
CA LYS A 98 10.27 0.35 -14.48
C LYS A 98 9.27 1.51 -14.33
N LYS A 99 9.80 2.74 -14.25
CA LYS A 99 9.01 4.00 -14.12
C LYS A 99 8.05 4.27 -15.28
N ASP A 100 8.38 3.78 -16.48
CA ASP A 100 7.62 4.01 -17.72
C ASP A 100 6.90 2.75 -18.22
N ALA A 101 6.63 1.78 -17.34
CA ALA A 101 5.88 0.61 -17.75
C ALA A 101 4.44 1.03 -18.09
N ASN A 102 4.20 1.39 -19.36
CA ASN A 102 2.94 1.09 -20.01
C ASN A 102 2.73 -0.41 -19.79
N HIS A 103 2.01 -0.76 -18.73
CA HIS A 103 1.88 -2.13 -18.25
C HIS A 103 1.24 -2.96 -19.36
N SER A 104 2.08 -3.70 -20.07
CA SER A 104 1.75 -4.35 -21.32
C SER A 104 1.15 -5.74 -21.08
N ASP A 105 0.80 -6.41 -22.17
CA ASP A 105 0.50 -7.85 -22.21
C ASP A 105 1.59 -8.71 -21.54
N GLU A 106 2.84 -8.24 -21.52
CA GLU A 106 3.98 -8.94 -20.89
C GLU A 106 3.85 -8.99 -19.38
N SER A 107 3.44 -7.88 -18.75
CA SER A 107 3.17 -7.83 -17.30
C SER A 107 2.08 -8.83 -16.93
N TRP A 108 1.00 -8.89 -17.71
CA TRP A 108 -0.08 -9.84 -17.47
C TRP A 108 0.42 -11.29 -17.50
N ALA A 109 1.19 -11.67 -18.52
CA ALA A 109 1.74 -13.01 -18.66
C ALA A 109 2.61 -13.39 -17.44
N ILE A 110 3.49 -12.49 -17.00
CA ILE A 110 4.37 -12.72 -15.86
C ILE A 110 3.56 -12.91 -14.57
N TYR A 111 2.61 -12.03 -14.27
CA TYR A 111 1.79 -12.18 -13.07
C TYR A 111 0.87 -13.40 -13.12
N GLN A 112 0.29 -13.74 -14.27
CA GLN A 112 -0.49 -14.97 -14.43
C GLN A 112 0.34 -16.21 -14.09
N GLU A 113 1.57 -16.25 -14.58
CA GLU A 113 2.46 -17.38 -14.37
C GLU A 113 2.97 -17.44 -12.92
N ILE A 114 3.32 -16.30 -12.31
CA ILE A 114 3.74 -16.23 -10.90
C ILE A 114 2.60 -16.60 -9.97
N LEU A 115 1.39 -16.09 -10.23
CA LEU A 115 0.21 -16.34 -9.41
C LEU A 115 -0.41 -17.72 -9.71
N SER A 116 0.18 -18.51 -10.61
CA SER A 116 -0.10 -19.94 -10.63
C SER A 116 0.46 -20.59 -9.36
N VAL A 117 -0.39 -21.35 -8.65
CA VAL A 117 -0.18 -21.75 -7.24
C VAL A 117 1.18 -22.43 -6.96
N SER A 118 1.80 -23.08 -7.95
CA SER A 118 3.10 -23.76 -7.79
C SER A 118 4.25 -22.79 -7.48
N ASN A 119 4.24 -21.59 -8.05
CA ASN A 119 5.39 -20.68 -8.01
C ASN A 119 5.45 -19.85 -6.71
N LEU A 120 4.34 -19.73 -5.98
CA LEU A 120 4.27 -18.95 -4.73
C LEU A 120 4.67 -19.73 -3.47
N ARG A 121 4.64 -21.07 -3.49
CA ARG A 121 4.80 -21.89 -2.27
C ARG A 121 6.15 -21.71 -1.58
N ASN A 122 7.20 -21.42 -2.35
CA ASN A 122 8.57 -21.32 -1.82
C ASN A 122 8.99 -19.88 -1.49
N LEU A 123 8.13 -18.89 -1.76
CA LEU A 123 8.44 -17.48 -1.52
C LEU A 123 8.08 -17.07 -0.09
N PRO A 124 8.79 -16.13 0.54
CA PRO A 124 8.40 -15.57 1.84
C PRO A 124 7.11 -14.75 1.73
N ASP A 125 6.29 -14.68 2.80
CA ASP A 125 4.95 -14.04 2.73
C ASP A 125 5.06 -12.56 2.33
N ILE A 126 6.13 -11.88 2.72
CA ILE A 126 6.37 -10.47 2.38
C ILE A 126 6.55 -10.26 0.87
N TRP A 127 7.20 -11.18 0.17
CA TRP A 127 7.38 -11.06 -1.28
C TRP A 127 6.08 -11.39 -2.02
N ILE A 128 5.35 -12.41 -1.55
CA ILE A 128 4.01 -12.74 -2.09
C ILE A 128 3.06 -11.56 -1.92
N LEU A 129 3.05 -10.92 -0.74
CA LEU A 129 2.23 -9.72 -0.50
C LEU A 129 2.58 -8.62 -1.50
N ASP A 130 3.86 -8.31 -1.66
CA ASP A 130 4.32 -7.25 -2.55
C ASP A 130 3.98 -7.57 -4.04
N ILE A 131 4.09 -8.84 -4.47
CA ILE A 131 3.70 -9.30 -5.83
C ILE A 131 2.21 -9.07 -6.06
N MET A 132 1.35 -9.51 -5.13
CA MET A 132 -0.09 -9.38 -5.30
C MET A 132 -0.55 -7.92 -5.22
N GLN A 133 0.08 -7.11 -4.36
CA GLN A 133 -0.19 -5.67 -4.30
C GLN A 133 0.19 -4.98 -5.60
N GLU A 134 1.32 -5.35 -6.21
CA GLU A 134 1.72 -4.81 -7.51
C GLU A 134 0.75 -5.21 -8.63
N PHE A 135 0.36 -6.48 -8.67
CA PHE A 135 -0.64 -6.98 -9.62
C PHE A 135 -1.95 -6.18 -9.55
N VAL A 136 -2.48 -5.94 -8.34
CA VAL A 136 -3.70 -5.13 -8.16
C VAL A 136 -3.45 -3.66 -8.47
N TYR A 137 -2.28 -3.12 -8.16
CA TYR A 137 -1.93 -1.75 -8.50
C TYR A 137 -1.93 -1.54 -10.02
N ILE A 138 -1.34 -2.46 -10.79
CA ILE A 138 -1.36 -2.42 -12.26
C ILE A 138 -2.79 -2.43 -12.78
N TYR A 139 -3.64 -3.35 -12.29
CA TYR A 139 -5.05 -3.39 -12.65
C TYR A 139 -5.77 -2.07 -12.34
N GLN A 140 -5.54 -1.49 -11.16
CA GLN A 140 -6.11 -0.21 -10.77
C GLN A 140 -5.69 0.91 -11.74
N THR A 141 -4.40 0.99 -12.07
CA THR A 141 -3.88 1.93 -13.08
C THR A 141 -4.59 1.77 -14.42
N HIS A 142 -4.79 0.52 -14.89
CA HIS A 142 -5.53 0.26 -16.12
C HIS A 142 -6.98 0.74 -16.06
N LEU A 143 -7.67 0.45 -14.95
CA LEU A 143 -9.06 0.80 -14.73
C LEU A 143 -9.31 2.32 -14.80
N PHE A 144 -8.33 3.15 -14.41
CA PHE A 144 -8.49 4.61 -14.35
C PHE A 144 -7.90 5.38 -15.51
N ASN A 145 -6.82 4.89 -16.12
CA ASN A 145 -6.15 5.59 -17.21
C ASN A 145 -6.73 5.23 -18.59
N PHE A 146 -7.33 4.04 -18.74
CA PHE A 146 -7.93 3.59 -20.00
C PHE A 146 -9.44 3.50 -19.85
N SER A 147 -10.12 4.64 -20.02
CA SER A 147 -11.60 4.73 -20.06
C SER A 147 -12.22 4.00 -21.26
N HIS A 148 -11.40 3.49 -22.18
CA HIS A 148 -11.81 2.68 -23.30
C HIS A 148 -10.97 1.41 -23.37
N VAL A 149 -11.61 0.31 -22.96
CA VAL A 149 -11.47 -1.06 -23.50
C VAL A 149 -10.12 -1.34 -24.14
N ASP A 150 -9.21 -1.93 -23.35
CA ASP A 150 -8.20 -2.78 -23.94
C ASP A 150 -8.94 -3.99 -24.54
N ASN A 151 -9.10 -4.01 -25.85
CA ASN A 151 -9.89 -5.00 -26.61
C ASN A 151 -9.38 -6.45 -26.43
N ASN A 152 -8.26 -6.65 -25.72
CA ASN A 152 -7.69 -7.95 -25.43
C ASN A 152 -8.20 -8.60 -24.13
N GLY A 153 -9.02 -7.92 -23.31
CA GLY A 153 -9.75 -8.55 -22.19
C GLY A 153 -8.91 -9.15 -21.06
N LYS A 154 -7.59 -8.97 -21.05
CA LYS A 154 -6.68 -9.61 -20.06
C LYS A 154 -6.75 -8.94 -18.68
N TRP A 155 -6.65 -7.61 -18.63
CA TRP A 155 -6.76 -6.82 -17.40
C TRP A 155 -8.19 -6.47 -17.01
N ASP A 156 -9.19 -7.20 -17.53
CA ASP A 156 -10.58 -6.95 -17.15
C ASP A 156 -10.84 -7.38 -15.69
N THR A 157 -11.83 -6.74 -15.06
CA THR A 157 -12.22 -6.99 -13.67
C THR A 157 -12.42 -8.47 -13.36
N SER A 158 -13.03 -9.22 -14.28
CA SER A 158 -13.36 -10.64 -14.09
C SER A 158 -12.11 -11.49 -14.12
N SER A 159 -11.21 -11.28 -15.09
CA SER A 159 -9.94 -12.01 -15.19
C SER A 159 -9.06 -11.79 -13.96
N VAL A 160 -8.94 -10.55 -13.48
CA VAL A 160 -8.16 -10.22 -12.28
C VAL A 160 -8.77 -10.86 -11.02
N ILE A 161 -10.09 -10.76 -10.84
CA ILE A 161 -10.77 -11.39 -9.70
C ILE A 161 -10.64 -12.92 -9.76
N ASN A 162 -10.78 -13.52 -10.93
CA ASN A 162 -10.67 -14.98 -11.10
C ASN A 162 -9.27 -15.47 -10.76
N THR A 163 -8.22 -14.74 -11.16
CA THR A 163 -6.83 -15.05 -10.84
C THR A 163 -6.58 -15.08 -9.33
N LEU A 164 -7.05 -14.06 -8.61
CA LEU A 164 -6.93 -14.03 -7.15
C LEU A 164 -7.85 -15.06 -6.47
N THR A 165 -9.00 -15.35 -7.07
CA THR A 165 -9.95 -16.34 -6.53
C THR A 165 -9.42 -17.77 -6.70
N SER A 166 -8.66 -18.07 -7.76
CA SER A 166 -8.01 -19.38 -7.94
C SER A 166 -6.93 -19.68 -6.90
N LEU A 167 -6.44 -18.66 -6.21
CA LEU A 167 -5.51 -18.81 -5.08
C LEU A 167 -6.21 -19.14 -3.77
N LEU A 168 -7.56 -19.04 -3.73
CA LEU A 168 -8.34 -19.47 -2.59
C LEU A 168 -8.46 -21.00 -2.66
N PRO A 169 -8.15 -21.75 -1.59
CA PRO A 169 -8.25 -23.18 -1.59
C PRO A 169 -9.70 -23.58 -1.88
N ASN A 170 -9.87 -24.64 -2.66
CA ASN A 170 -10.99 -25.54 -2.41
C ASN A 170 -10.80 -26.00 -0.96
N PHE A 171 -11.67 -25.56 -0.05
CA PHE A 171 -11.55 -25.61 1.42
C PHE A 171 -11.45 -27.01 2.06
N VAL A 172 -10.83 -27.98 1.38
CA VAL A 172 -10.78 -29.39 1.73
C VAL A 172 -9.39 -29.81 2.20
N ASP A 173 -8.33 -29.06 1.89
CA ASP A 173 -6.97 -29.40 2.33
C ASP A 173 -6.42 -28.35 3.31
N GLU A 174 -6.84 -28.49 4.57
CA GLU A 174 -6.47 -27.62 5.70
C GLU A 174 -5.02 -27.82 6.17
N THR A 175 -4.22 -28.64 5.48
CA THR A 175 -3.00 -29.25 6.04
C THR A 175 -1.72 -28.45 5.82
N SER A 176 -1.68 -27.45 4.93
CA SER A 176 -0.47 -26.63 4.71
C SER A 176 -0.64 -25.16 5.12
N ASP A 177 0.20 -24.70 6.06
CA ASP A 177 0.24 -23.32 6.53
C ASP A 177 0.50 -22.32 5.40
N LYS A 178 1.28 -22.72 4.39
CA LYS A 178 1.62 -21.85 3.27
C LYS A 178 0.46 -21.58 2.31
N SER A 179 -0.36 -22.60 2.02
CA SER A 179 -1.57 -22.41 1.21
C SER A 179 -2.52 -21.42 1.88
N PHE A 180 -2.62 -21.48 3.21
CA PHE A 180 -3.42 -20.55 3.98
C PHE A 180 -2.89 -19.11 3.94
N SER A 181 -1.56 -18.90 4.10
CA SER A 181 -0.94 -17.59 3.95
C SER A 181 -1.26 -16.96 2.58
N CYS A 182 -1.05 -17.70 1.49
CA CYS A 182 -1.39 -17.22 0.13
C CYS A 182 -2.86 -16.83 -0.01
N SER A 183 -3.76 -17.61 0.58
CA SER A 183 -5.19 -17.33 0.57
C SER A 183 -5.51 -16.02 1.27
N CYS A 184 -4.93 -15.80 2.45
CA CYS A 184 -5.15 -14.58 3.23
C CYS A 184 -4.68 -13.34 2.48
N LEU A 185 -3.50 -13.43 1.84
CA LEU A 185 -2.94 -12.37 1.00
C LEU A 185 -3.83 -12.08 -0.21
N ALA A 186 -4.33 -13.11 -0.89
CA ALA A 186 -5.25 -12.98 -2.01
C ALA A 186 -6.59 -12.35 -1.60
N ILE A 187 -7.17 -12.75 -0.46
CA ILE A 187 -8.40 -12.13 0.08
C ILE A 187 -8.17 -10.66 0.40
N THR A 188 -6.98 -10.29 0.92
CA THR A 188 -6.64 -8.90 1.21
C THR A 188 -6.59 -8.06 -0.07
N GLN A 189 -6.05 -8.62 -1.15
CA GLN A 189 -6.06 -7.98 -2.47
C GLN A 189 -7.45 -7.92 -3.11
N LEU A 190 -8.29 -8.95 -2.93
CA LEU A 190 -9.68 -8.91 -3.34
C LEU A 190 -10.45 -7.81 -2.61
N ILE A 191 -10.20 -7.60 -1.31
CA ILE A 191 -10.78 -6.47 -0.56
C ILE A 191 -10.39 -5.14 -1.21
N ARG A 192 -9.12 -4.95 -1.57
CA ARG A 192 -8.65 -3.74 -2.28
C ARG A 192 -9.40 -3.51 -3.59
N ILE A 193 -9.57 -4.55 -4.41
CA ILE A 193 -10.36 -4.48 -5.64
C ILE A 193 -11.81 -4.12 -5.34
N TYR A 194 -12.46 -4.78 -4.40
CA TYR A 194 -13.87 -4.52 -4.07
C TYR A 194 -14.09 -3.15 -3.43
N MET A 195 -13.11 -2.62 -2.69
CA MET A 195 -13.12 -1.23 -2.21
C MET A 195 -13.08 -0.25 -3.39
N THR A 196 -12.19 -0.47 -4.35
CA THR A 196 -12.10 0.30 -5.60
C THR A 196 -13.39 0.25 -6.42
N LEU A 197 -14.04 -0.92 -6.49
CA LEU A 197 -15.30 -1.13 -7.19
C LEU A 197 -16.54 -0.70 -6.38
N GLU A 198 -16.36 -0.17 -5.17
CA GLU A 198 -17.43 0.21 -4.23
C GLU A 198 -18.38 -0.95 -3.86
N ASN A 199 -17.91 -2.20 -4.00
CA ASN A 199 -18.69 -3.41 -3.72
C ASN A 199 -18.66 -3.77 -2.24
N HIS A 200 -19.49 -3.07 -1.46
CA HIS A 200 -19.60 -3.24 -0.02
C HIS A 200 -19.93 -4.68 0.44
N GLN A 201 -20.76 -5.42 -0.31
CA GLN A 201 -21.18 -6.77 0.06
C GLN A 201 -19.98 -7.73 0.03
N ASN A 202 -19.19 -7.69 -1.04
CA ASN A 202 -18.00 -8.52 -1.16
C ASN A 202 -16.90 -8.10 -0.19
N VAL A 203 -16.70 -6.80 0.07
CA VAL A 203 -15.78 -6.34 1.14
C VAL A 203 -16.20 -6.96 2.48
N SER A 204 -17.48 -6.86 2.84
CA SER A 204 -17.98 -7.42 4.11
C SER A 204 -17.78 -8.94 4.19
N LYS A 205 -18.05 -9.67 3.10
CA LYS A 205 -17.87 -11.13 3.04
C LYS A 205 -16.41 -11.52 3.27
N MET A 206 -15.49 -10.88 2.54
CA MET A 206 -14.05 -11.18 2.58
C MET A 206 -13.43 -10.81 3.94
N VAL A 207 -13.77 -9.63 4.48
CA VAL A 207 -13.31 -9.19 5.79
C VAL A 207 -13.79 -10.14 6.90
N SER A 208 -15.06 -10.54 6.87
CA SER A 208 -15.59 -11.50 7.84
C SER A 208 -14.81 -12.82 7.83
N HIS A 209 -14.42 -13.30 6.65
CA HIS A 209 -13.62 -14.52 6.54
C HIS A 209 -12.24 -14.39 7.22
N LEU A 210 -11.53 -13.28 7.00
CA LEU A 210 -10.22 -13.04 7.64
C LEU A 210 -10.34 -12.88 9.16
N VAL A 211 -11.36 -12.16 9.63
CA VAL A 211 -11.59 -11.97 11.08
C VAL A 211 -11.90 -13.29 11.78
N SER A 212 -12.69 -14.18 11.15
CA SER A 212 -12.96 -15.53 11.66
C SER A 212 -11.70 -16.39 11.76
N ASN A 213 -10.70 -16.15 10.91
CA ASN A 213 -9.43 -16.89 10.88
C ASN A 213 -8.25 -16.13 11.52
N LYS A 214 -8.53 -15.13 12.37
CA LYS A 214 -7.50 -14.25 12.96
C LYS A 214 -6.34 -14.98 13.67
N VAL A 215 -6.58 -16.18 14.21
CA VAL A 215 -5.55 -16.97 14.90
C VAL A 215 -4.46 -17.40 13.92
N ARG A 216 -4.86 -17.86 12.74
CA ARG A 216 -3.93 -18.28 11.70
C ARG A 216 -3.27 -17.08 11.01
N VAL A 217 -3.95 -15.94 10.89
CA VAL A 217 -3.29 -14.70 10.40
C VAL A 217 -2.13 -14.26 11.32
N LYS A 218 -2.20 -14.58 12.62
CA LYS A 218 -1.12 -14.28 13.58
C LYS A 218 0.12 -15.16 13.43
N THR A 219 0.07 -16.25 12.64
CA THR A 219 1.23 -17.11 12.39
C THR A 219 2.09 -16.63 11.21
N MET A 220 1.62 -15.64 10.45
CA MET A 220 2.36 -15.04 9.34
C MET A 220 3.53 -14.18 9.84
N ASP A 221 4.45 -13.86 8.93
CA ASP A 221 5.54 -12.90 9.17
C ASP A 221 5.02 -11.62 9.84
N THR A 222 5.70 -11.16 10.91
CA THR A 222 5.20 -10.05 11.76
C THR A 222 4.92 -8.79 10.95
N GLU A 223 5.80 -8.49 9.98
CA GLU A 223 5.66 -7.36 9.06
C GLU A 223 4.37 -7.45 8.22
N VAL A 224 4.11 -8.63 7.64
CA VAL A 224 2.96 -8.92 6.79
C VAL A 224 1.68 -8.84 7.59
N MET A 225 1.67 -9.45 8.78
CA MET A 225 0.54 -9.43 9.70
C MET A 225 0.17 -8.00 10.13
N ILE A 226 1.16 -7.12 10.40
CA ILE A 226 0.91 -5.71 10.71
C ILE A 226 0.23 -4.99 9.53
N ARG A 227 0.74 -5.17 8.31
CA ARG A 227 0.17 -4.56 7.09
C ARG A 227 -1.25 -5.05 6.84
N MET A 228 -1.47 -6.37 6.92
CA MET A 228 -2.78 -6.97 6.74
C MET A 228 -3.79 -6.49 7.80
N ASN A 229 -3.43 -6.52 9.09
CA ASN A 229 -4.30 -6.03 10.15
C ASN A 229 -4.66 -4.56 9.98
N TYR A 230 -3.72 -3.74 9.49
CA TYR A 230 -4.01 -2.35 9.15
C TYR A 230 -5.04 -2.23 8.02
N GLU A 231 -4.85 -2.96 6.90
CA GLU A 231 -5.79 -2.95 5.78
C GLU A 231 -7.18 -3.47 6.18
N ILE A 232 -7.24 -4.62 6.86
CA ILE A 232 -8.50 -5.22 7.33
C ILE A 232 -9.18 -4.31 8.36
N GLY A 233 -8.41 -3.72 9.29
CA GLY A 233 -8.90 -2.77 10.29
C GLY A 233 -9.52 -1.54 9.63
N PHE A 234 -8.86 -0.99 8.61
CA PHE A 234 -9.40 0.13 7.84
C PHE A 234 -10.68 -0.26 7.09
N SER A 235 -10.72 -1.44 6.49
CA SER A 235 -11.95 -1.97 5.89
C SER A 235 -13.09 -2.09 6.92
N LEU A 236 -12.83 -2.66 8.10
CA LEU A 236 -13.82 -2.75 9.18
C LEU A 236 -14.33 -1.36 9.62
N LEU A 237 -13.44 -0.36 9.68
CA LEU A 237 -13.81 1.04 9.93
C LEU A 237 -14.79 1.53 8.88
N VAL A 238 -14.50 1.33 7.58
CA VAL A 238 -15.40 1.70 6.48
C VAL A 238 -16.71 0.92 6.53
N LEU A 239 -16.71 -0.34 6.97
CA LEU A 239 -17.92 -1.13 7.19
C LEU A 239 -18.73 -0.66 8.42
N GLY A 240 -18.22 0.27 9.23
CA GLY A 240 -18.84 0.75 10.48
C GLY A 240 -18.66 -0.21 11.67
N LYS A 241 -17.83 -1.24 11.53
CA LYS A 241 -17.49 -2.22 12.59
C LYS A 241 -16.32 -1.70 13.44
N PHE A 242 -16.51 -0.54 14.05
CA PHE A 242 -15.44 0.21 14.70
C PHE A 242 -14.76 -0.54 15.86
N SER A 243 -15.51 -1.36 16.62
CA SER A 243 -14.92 -2.13 17.73
C SER A 243 -13.93 -3.19 17.21
N ASP A 244 -14.30 -3.90 16.15
CA ASP A 244 -13.43 -4.91 15.54
C ASP A 244 -12.23 -4.25 14.86
N ALA A 245 -12.43 -3.10 14.20
CA ALA A 245 -11.36 -2.30 13.62
C ALA A 245 -10.31 -1.90 14.66
N VAL A 246 -10.75 -1.36 15.81
CA VAL A 246 -9.86 -0.94 16.90
C VAL A 246 -9.07 -2.12 17.47
N ASN A 247 -9.68 -3.29 17.60
CA ASN A 247 -8.97 -4.49 18.05
C ASN A 247 -7.82 -4.87 17.10
N LEU A 248 -8.03 -4.83 15.78
CA LEU A 248 -6.96 -5.08 14.82
C LEU A 248 -5.88 -3.99 14.85
N PHE A 249 -6.27 -2.73 15.00
CA PHE A 249 -5.31 -1.63 15.12
C PHE A 249 -4.44 -1.74 16.39
N LEU A 250 -5.03 -2.09 17.52
CA LEU A 250 -4.28 -2.35 18.76
C LEU A 250 -3.35 -3.56 18.62
N ASP A 251 -3.81 -4.63 17.96
CA ASP A 251 -2.96 -5.78 17.64
C ASP A 251 -1.75 -5.34 16.79
N SER A 252 -1.94 -4.53 15.74
CA SER A 252 -0.85 -3.95 14.94
C SER A 252 0.12 -3.11 15.77
N LEU A 253 -0.38 -2.20 16.61
CA LEU A 253 0.47 -1.38 17.48
C LEU A 253 1.25 -2.22 18.49
N SER A 254 0.66 -3.29 19.01
CA SER A 254 1.32 -4.21 19.94
C SER A 254 2.46 -4.99 19.25
N SER A 255 2.24 -5.44 18.02
CA SER A 255 3.22 -6.15 17.21
C SER A 255 4.37 -5.24 16.77
N LEU A 256 4.08 -3.98 16.44
CA LEU A 256 5.10 -2.97 16.12
C LEU A 256 6.11 -2.75 17.25
N LYS A 257 5.71 -2.92 18.52
CA LYS A 257 6.63 -2.77 19.66
C LYS A 257 7.73 -3.84 19.69
N LYS A 258 7.46 -5.02 19.11
CA LYS A 258 8.38 -6.17 19.07
C LYS A 258 9.43 -6.08 17.97
N LEU A 259 9.25 -5.19 16.99
CA LEU A 259 10.19 -5.01 15.89
C LEU A 259 11.47 -4.29 16.33
N SER A 260 12.55 -4.48 15.56
CA SER A 260 13.80 -3.74 15.70
C SER A 260 13.59 -2.23 15.43
N GLN A 261 14.56 -1.40 15.83
CA GLN A 261 14.44 0.06 15.64
C GLN A 261 14.42 0.46 14.16
N GLU A 262 15.15 -0.26 13.31
CA GLU A 262 15.18 -0.04 11.87
C GLU A 262 13.81 -0.38 11.26
N GLU A 263 13.25 -1.55 11.56
CA GLU A 263 11.91 -1.95 11.10
C GLU A 263 10.79 -1.02 11.59
N LYS A 264 10.92 -0.48 12.80
CA LYS A 264 9.99 0.54 13.33
C LYS A 264 10.02 1.82 12.51
N SER A 265 11.19 2.23 12.02
CA SER A 265 11.34 3.42 11.18
C SER A 265 10.63 3.23 9.84
N GLU A 266 10.83 2.07 9.20
CA GLU A 266 10.17 1.70 7.94
C GLU A 266 8.63 1.63 8.08
N MET A 267 8.14 1.23 9.25
CA MET A 267 6.70 1.12 9.55
C MET A 267 6.09 2.33 10.24
N SER A 268 6.82 3.45 10.33
CA SER A 268 6.38 4.66 11.03
C SER A 268 5.06 5.22 10.49
N PHE A 269 4.86 5.18 9.17
CA PHE A 269 3.61 5.59 8.53
C PHE A 269 2.41 4.74 8.99
N ILE A 270 2.57 3.41 9.02
CA ILE A 270 1.50 2.51 9.49
C ILE A 270 1.19 2.77 10.95
N LYS A 271 2.21 2.98 11.79
CA LYS A 271 2.02 3.33 13.21
C LYS A 271 1.16 4.59 13.36
N GLN A 272 1.59 5.70 12.75
CA GLN A 272 0.88 6.99 12.84
C GLN A 272 -0.54 6.90 12.29
N SER A 273 -0.73 6.22 11.16
CA SER A 273 -2.05 6.07 10.56
C SER A 273 -2.96 5.18 11.39
N THR A 274 -2.41 4.15 12.04
CA THR A 274 -3.14 3.27 12.97
C THR A 274 -3.62 4.06 14.19
N GLU A 275 -2.75 4.86 14.82
CA GLU A 275 -3.11 5.75 15.94
C GLU A 275 -4.21 6.72 15.55
N LYS A 276 -4.09 7.33 14.36
CA LYS A 276 -5.10 8.25 13.82
C LYS A 276 -6.43 7.57 13.53
N CYS A 277 -6.43 6.34 13.01
CA CYS A 277 -7.64 5.53 12.81
C CYS A 277 -8.33 5.18 14.13
N ILE A 278 -7.58 4.86 15.19
CA ILE A 278 -8.15 4.66 16.52
C ILE A 278 -8.78 5.96 17.05
N GLY A 279 -8.08 7.10 16.92
CA GLY A 279 -8.61 8.41 17.28
C GLY A 279 -9.92 8.73 16.56
N PHE A 280 -9.99 8.41 15.27
CA PHE A 280 -11.20 8.54 14.46
C PHE A 280 -12.35 7.67 15.00
N CYS A 281 -12.10 6.39 15.31
CA CYS A 281 -13.09 5.49 15.90
C CYS A 281 -13.61 6.01 17.25
N ILE A 282 -12.72 6.50 18.13
CA ILE A 282 -13.09 7.09 19.43
C ILE A 282 -13.99 8.32 19.25
N SER A 283 -13.67 9.19 18.28
CA SER A 283 -14.48 10.37 17.97
C SER A 283 -15.87 10.00 17.45
N SER A 284 -15.95 8.94 16.64
CA SER A 284 -17.18 8.50 15.97
C SER A 284 -18.11 7.70 16.88
N ASN A 285 -17.57 7.00 17.90
CA ASN A 285 -18.34 6.20 18.82
C ASN A 285 -17.74 6.27 20.24
N SER A 286 -18.38 7.05 21.11
CA SER A 286 -17.94 7.25 22.49
C SER A 286 -17.90 5.97 23.34
N LYS A 287 -18.59 4.90 22.96
CA LYS A 287 -18.51 3.60 23.65
C LYS A 287 -17.14 2.94 23.47
N ILE A 288 -16.45 3.19 22.35
CA ILE A 288 -15.13 2.63 22.07
C ILE A 288 -14.11 3.19 23.05
N GLY A 289 -14.07 4.52 23.22
CA GLY A 289 -13.18 5.15 24.18
C GLY A 289 -13.41 4.68 25.63
N LYS A 290 -14.65 4.28 25.98
CA LYS A 290 -14.97 3.71 27.30
C LYS A 290 -14.51 2.27 27.48
N ALA A 291 -14.44 1.48 26.40
CA ALA A 291 -14.03 0.08 26.44
C ALA A 291 -12.50 -0.11 26.40
N MET A 292 -11.75 0.93 26.04
CA MET A 292 -10.29 0.91 25.94
C MET A 292 -9.59 1.35 27.25
N PRO A 293 -8.34 0.95 27.47
CA PRO A 293 -7.54 1.45 28.59
C PRO A 293 -7.41 2.98 28.57
N LYS A 294 -7.67 3.63 29.71
CA LYS A 294 -7.67 5.11 29.82
C LYS A 294 -6.36 5.74 29.35
N ASN A 295 -5.22 5.12 29.65
CA ASN A 295 -3.90 5.62 29.27
C ASN A 295 -3.72 5.64 27.75
N THR A 296 -4.12 4.57 27.06
CA THR A 296 -4.05 4.47 25.59
C THR A 296 -4.97 5.50 24.92
N VAL A 297 -6.17 5.70 25.45
CA VAL A 297 -7.10 6.71 24.96
C VAL A 297 -6.54 8.12 25.16
N ALA A 298 -5.96 8.41 26.34
CA ALA A 298 -5.38 9.71 26.64
C ALA A 298 -4.16 10.03 25.75
N GLU A 299 -3.29 9.05 25.50
CA GLU A 299 -2.13 9.18 24.61
C GLU A 299 -2.55 9.48 23.17
N ILE A 300 -3.49 8.72 22.62
CA ILE A 300 -3.98 8.95 21.25
C ILE A 300 -4.73 10.28 21.16
N ALA A 301 -5.53 10.60 22.17
CA ALA A 301 -6.29 11.85 22.20
C ALA A 301 -5.40 13.08 22.33
N SER A 302 -4.28 13.02 23.04
CA SER A 302 -3.34 14.15 23.14
C SER A 302 -2.60 14.40 21.83
N ILE A 303 -2.20 13.34 21.12
CA ILE A 303 -1.50 13.45 19.84
C ILE A 303 -2.43 13.99 18.74
N HIS A 304 -3.69 13.54 18.71
CA HIS A 304 -4.65 13.87 17.64
C HIS A 304 -5.79 14.78 18.07
N GLN A 305 -5.63 15.54 19.16
CA GLN A 305 -6.69 16.34 19.80
C GLN A 305 -7.47 17.19 18.79
N LYS A 306 -6.75 18.02 18.01
CA LYS A 306 -7.35 18.91 17.03
C LYS A 306 -8.18 18.15 16.00
N SER A 307 -7.65 17.06 15.45
CA SER A 307 -8.39 16.27 14.45
C SER A 307 -9.65 15.62 15.04
N ILE A 308 -9.58 15.13 16.28
CA ILE A 308 -10.73 14.56 16.99
C ILE A 308 -11.82 15.61 17.23
N GLU A 309 -11.46 16.83 17.61
CA GLU A 309 -12.41 17.94 17.76
C GLU A 309 -13.06 18.28 16.41
N GLU A 310 -12.25 18.43 15.35
CA GLU A 310 -12.76 18.74 14.00
C GLU A 310 -13.71 17.65 13.44
N TRP A 311 -13.45 16.37 13.73
CA TRP A 311 -14.36 15.28 13.36
C TRP A 311 -15.66 15.32 14.16
N LYS A 312 -15.60 15.62 15.47
CA LYS A 312 -16.81 15.78 16.30
C LYS A 312 -17.66 16.97 15.85
N ASP A 313 -17.01 18.04 15.42
CA ASP A 313 -17.66 19.24 14.86
C ASP A 313 -18.22 19.02 13.44
N GLY A 314 -17.90 17.88 12.81
CA GLY A 314 -18.42 17.55 11.49
C GLY A 314 -17.73 18.28 10.33
N LYS A 315 -16.49 18.78 10.50
CA LYS A 315 -15.77 19.51 9.44
C LYS A 315 -15.40 18.57 8.30
N VAL A 316 -15.97 18.77 7.12
CA VAL A 316 -15.84 17.85 5.97
C VAL A 316 -14.39 17.67 5.53
N GLU A 317 -13.62 18.76 5.53
CA GLU A 317 -12.22 18.79 5.13
C GLU A 317 -11.34 17.92 6.04
N SER A 318 -11.67 17.82 7.33
CA SER A 318 -10.91 16.98 8.27
C SER A 318 -11.17 15.49 8.04
N PHE A 319 -12.39 15.10 7.63
CA PHE A 319 -12.68 13.74 7.19
C PHE A 319 -11.99 13.43 5.85
N TRP A 320 -12.04 14.37 4.91
CA TRP A 320 -11.37 14.23 3.61
C TRP A 320 -9.87 13.97 3.80
N LYS A 321 -9.21 14.82 4.58
CA LYS A 321 -7.81 14.69 4.95
C LYS A 321 -7.51 13.37 5.66
N PHE A 322 -8.39 12.92 6.55
CA PHE A 322 -8.25 11.62 7.21
C PHE A 322 -8.22 10.45 6.21
N PHE A 323 -9.20 10.36 5.32
CA PHE A 323 -9.24 9.26 4.35
C PHE A 323 -8.13 9.37 3.30
N ALA A 324 -7.72 10.58 2.93
CA ALA A 324 -6.57 10.80 2.05
C ALA A 324 -5.26 10.29 2.65
N GLU A 325 -5.01 10.56 3.94
CA GLU A 325 -3.76 10.20 4.61
C GLU A 325 -3.74 8.75 5.11
N CYS A 326 -4.88 8.22 5.55
CA CYS A 326 -4.93 6.91 6.22
C CYS A 326 -5.46 5.78 5.33
N SER A 327 -6.05 6.05 4.16
CA SER A 327 -6.54 4.93 3.34
C SER A 327 -5.39 4.12 2.75
N PRO A 328 -5.30 2.80 3.02
CA PRO A 328 -4.33 1.94 2.34
C PRO A 328 -4.68 1.71 0.87
N TYR A 329 -5.88 2.07 0.43
CA TYR A 329 -6.42 1.82 -0.91
C TYR A 329 -6.23 2.99 -1.88
N ILE A 330 -5.71 4.11 -1.38
CA ILE A 330 -5.29 5.23 -2.22
C ILE A 330 -3.90 4.91 -2.75
N SER A 331 -3.72 5.00 -4.07
CA SER A 331 -2.38 4.86 -4.66
C SER A 331 -1.62 6.18 -4.48
N GLY A 332 -0.37 6.12 -4.03
CA GLY A 332 0.51 7.29 -3.93
C GLY A 332 1.61 7.33 -5.01
N ARG A 333 1.60 6.37 -5.95
CA ARG A 333 2.71 6.16 -6.90
C ARG A 333 2.63 7.02 -8.17
N GLU A 334 1.43 7.38 -8.61
CA GLU A 334 1.29 8.30 -9.75
C GLU A 334 1.49 9.76 -9.31
N SER A 335 1.96 10.58 -10.25
CA SER A 335 2.08 12.01 -10.01
C SER A 335 0.72 12.61 -9.65
N SER A 336 0.72 13.51 -8.66
CA SER A 336 -0.46 14.25 -8.22
C SER A 336 -1.05 15.18 -9.31
N SER A 337 -0.55 15.13 -10.55
CA SER A 337 -1.08 15.81 -11.72
C SER A 337 -1.94 14.91 -12.63
N SER A 338 -1.87 13.57 -12.50
CA SER A 338 -2.71 12.62 -13.26
C SER A 338 -4.20 12.83 -12.94
N SER A 339 -5.02 13.08 -13.98
CA SER A 339 -6.47 13.29 -13.83
C SER A 339 -7.22 12.01 -13.45
N GLY A 340 -6.79 10.85 -13.99
CA GLY A 340 -7.33 9.53 -13.65
C GLY A 340 -7.08 9.17 -12.19
N TRP A 341 -5.86 9.42 -11.70
CA TRP A 341 -5.50 9.24 -10.30
C TRP A 341 -6.35 10.08 -9.33
N LYS A 342 -6.53 11.37 -9.65
CA LYS A 342 -7.37 12.27 -8.84
C LYS A 342 -8.81 11.80 -8.78
N ALA A 343 -9.36 11.39 -9.93
CA ALA A 343 -10.73 10.89 -10.01
C ALA A 343 -10.92 9.62 -9.17
N HIS A 344 -9.97 8.68 -9.21
CA HIS A 344 -10.02 7.48 -8.38
C HIS A 344 -9.96 7.79 -6.89
N ASN A 345 -8.97 8.56 -6.44
CA ASN A 345 -8.82 8.85 -5.02
C ASN A 345 -10.01 9.65 -4.49
N PHE A 346 -10.56 10.55 -5.30
CA PHE A 346 -11.80 11.24 -5.00
C PHE A 346 -12.98 10.27 -4.85
N LYS A 347 -13.15 9.33 -5.79
CA LYS A 347 -14.18 8.30 -5.75
C LYS A 347 -14.07 7.44 -4.50
N HIS A 348 -12.87 6.97 -4.18
CA HIS A 348 -12.60 6.18 -2.98
C HIS A 348 -12.92 6.93 -1.68
N ILE A 349 -12.45 8.17 -1.55
CA ILE A 349 -12.74 9.00 -0.37
C ILE A 349 -14.25 9.25 -0.24
N LYS A 350 -14.94 9.53 -1.35
CA LYS A 350 -16.41 9.66 -1.38
C LYS A 350 -17.09 8.38 -0.88
N PHE A 351 -16.68 7.20 -1.35
CA PHE A 351 -17.21 5.92 -0.88
C PHE A 351 -17.01 5.74 0.63
N CYS A 352 -15.79 5.96 1.14
CA CYS A 352 -15.49 5.89 2.57
C CYS A 352 -16.37 6.85 3.39
N LEU A 353 -16.48 8.11 2.97
CA LEU A 353 -17.32 9.11 3.62
C LEU A 353 -18.77 8.64 3.70
N GLN A 354 -19.37 8.23 2.58
CA GLN A 354 -20.77 7.78 2.53
C GLN A 354 -21.07 6.62 3.49
N ARG A 355 -20.08 5.78 3.78
CA ARG A 355 -20.22 4.60 4.64
C ARG A 355 -20.01 4.90 6.12
N VAL A 356 -19.05 5.76 6.44
CA VAL A 356 -18.66 6.04 7.82
C VAL A 356 -19.52 7.15 8.44
N THR A 357 -20.04 8.06 7.62
CA THR A 357 -20.86 9.19 8.10
C THR A 357 -22.33 8.80 8.28
N MET A 358 -22.63 8.10 9.37
CA MET A 358 -24.00 7.86 9.85
C MET A 358 -24.55 9.02 10.72
N TRP A 359 -23.82 10.14 10.82
CA TRP A 359 -24.16 11.31 11.66
C TRP A 359 -25.17 12.28 10.98
N LYS A 360 -26.10 12.83 11.77
CA LYS A 360 -27.22 13.70 11.32
C LYS A 360 -26.81 14.92 10.45
N PRO A 361 -25.73 15.67 10.72
CA PRO A 361 -25.33 16.82 9.89
C PRO A 361 -24.81 16.43 8.50
N LEU A 362 -24.28 15.21 8.34
CA LEU A 362 -23.68 14.70 7.11
C LEU A 362 -24.71 14.02 6.18
N LYS A 363 -25.96 13.87 6.64
CA LYS A 363 -27.10 13.46 5.80
C LYS A 363 -27.34 14.45 4.65
N ASN A 364 -27.01 15.73 4.87
CA ASN A 364 -27.05 16.79 3.85
C ASN A 364 -25.89 16.65 2.84
N LEU A 365 -24.71 16.17 3.28
CA LEU A 365 -23.59 15.85 2.39
C LEU A 365 -23.83 14.61 1.54
N LYS A 366 -24.58 13.63 2.03
CA LYS A 366 -25.03 12.51 1.18
C LYS A 366 -25.89 12.99 0.01
N GLY A 367 -26.66 14.07 0.19
CA GLY A 367 -27.32 14.80 -0.88
C GLY A 367 -26.34 15.50 -1.82
N LEU A 368 -25.36 16.22 -1.26
CA LEU A 368 -24.32 16.91 -2.03
C LEU A 368 -23.47 15.95 -2.89
N PHE A 369 -23.04 14.81 -2.33
CA PHE A 369 -22.26 13.78 -3.02
C PHE A 369 -23.04 13.04 -4.13
N LYS A 370 -24.38 13.02 -4.05
CA LYS A 370 -25.24 12.58 -5.17
C LYS A 370 -25.26 13.61 -6.31
N VAL A 371 -25.25 14.90 -5.99
CA VAL A 371 -25.18 15.97 -6.99
C VAL A 371 -23.80 16.02 -7.67
N MET A 372 -22.73 15.67 -6.94
CA MET A 372 -21.37 15.60 -7.49
C MET A 372 -21.15 14.53 -8.56
N GLU A 373 -22.06 13.57 -8.76
CA GLU A 373 -22.02 12.67 -9.93
C GLU A 373 -22.22 13.40 -11.27
N VAL A 374 -22.78 14.61 -11.22
CA VAL A 374 -23.17 15.42 -12.40
C VAL A 374 -22.22 16.61 -12.60
N ILE A 375 -21.37 16.92 -11.62
CA ILE A 375 -20.50 18.10 -11.66
C ILE A 375 -19.09 17.70 -12.12
N PRO A 376 -18.54 18.33 -13.18
CA PRO A 376 -17.18 18.06 -13.62
C PRO A 376 -16.16 18.29 -12.49
N PHE A 377 -15.15 17.42 -12.38
CA PHE A 377 -14.11 17.48 -11.35
C PHE A 377 -13.44 18.87 -11.23
N ALA A 378 -13.32 19.59 -12.34
CA ALA A 378 -12.77 20.96 -12.40
C ALA A 378 -13.57 22.01 -11.61
N VAL A 379 -14.84 21.74 -11.32
CA VAL A 379 -15.77 22.64 -10.62
C VAL A 379 -15.89 22.27 -9.13
N VAL A 380 -15.27 21.16 -8.70
CA VAL A 380 -15.20 20.78 -7.29
C VAL A 380 -14.29 21.77 -6.54
N PRO A 381 -14.75 22.38 -5.43
CA PRO A 381 -13.94 23.32 -4.67
C PRO A 381 -12.57 22.73 -4.31
N LYS A 382 -11.50 23.50 -4.52
CA LYS A 382 -10.12 23.07 -4.21
C LYS A 382 -9.91 22.65 -2.76
N SER A 383 -10.75 23.14 -1.83
CA SER A 383 -10.76 22.75 -0.42
C SER A 383 -11.19 21.30 -0.17
N ILE A 384 -11.87 20.67 -1.12
CA ILE A 384 -12.39 19.29 -1.05
C ILE A 384 -11.53 18.35 -1.91
N LEU A 385 -10.58 18.87 -2.68
CA LEU A 385 -9.65 18.04 -3.45
C LEU A 385 -8.54 17.52 -2.53
N PRO A 386 -8.00 16.30 -2.76
CA PRO A 386 -6.88 15.80 -1.99
C PRO A 386 -5.73 16.81 -2.06
N VAL A 387 -5.29 17.28 -0.90
CA VAL A 387 -4.16 18.20 -0.78
C VAL A 387 -2.91 17.44 -1.18
N VAL A 388 -2.16 18.04 -2.10
CA VAL A 388 -0.83 17.59 -2.51
C VAL A 388 0.06 17.63 -1.27
N THR A 389 0.58 16.48 -0.83
CA THR A 389 1.80 16.41 -0.01
C THR A 389 2.98 16.10 -0.91
#